data_AF-A0A507EMD1-F1
#
_entry.id   AF-A0A507EMD1-F1
#
_cell.length_a   1.000
_cell.length_b   1.000
_cell.length_c   1.000
_cell.angle_alpha   90.00
_cell.angle_beta   90.00
_cell.angle_gamma   90.00
#
_symmetry.space_group_name_H-M   'P 1'
#
loop_
_entity.id
_entity.type
_entity.pdbx_description
1 polymer ?
#
loop_
_entity_poly.entity_id
_entity_poly.type
_entity_poly.pdbx_seq_one_letter_code
_entity_poly.pdbx_strand_id
1 'polypeptide(L)'
;MHKRTPFTSKDAEEEEDDAIVLDEQQQEEVIATLKREADHHQQVYEHIFYKVSFIASGLYLLASLLPLRLNPLPQYRLAYLLSAAICLTTPFLSFRHPVTKPLAHSAVKYVPFVVALIPPFLMYLGDGWTGVGVGCLPLVLVLGQWYAVRAMGEVREGVEGLEGFKYKYKGA
;
A
#
# COMPACT_ATOMS: atom_id res chain seq x y z
N MET A 1 -36.10 -30.79 -6.15
CA MET A 1 -36.06 -30.22 -4.78
C MET A 1 -34.63 -30.29 -4.27
N HIS A 2 -33.85 -29.23 -4.45
CA HIS A 2 -32.50 -29.12 -3.89
C HIS A 2 -32.59 -28.33 -2.58
N LYS A 3 -31.98 -28.91 -1.53
CA LYS A 3 -32.06 -28.44 -0.15
C LYS A 3 -30.98 -27.37 0.04
N ARG A 4 -31.38 -26.11 0.21
CA ARG A 4 -30.48 -24.96 0.43
C ARG A 4 -29.87 -25.05 1.84
N THR A 5 -28.57 -24.90 1.96
CA THR A 5 -27.88 -24.72 3.25
C THR A 5 -27.55 -23.24 3.47
N PRO A 6 -27.75 -22.71 4.69
CA PRO A 6 -27.54 -21.30 5.00
C PRO A 6 -26.05 -20.99 5.13
N PHE A 7 -25.66 -19.79 4.71
CA PHE A 7 -24.39 -19.20 5.12
C PHE A 7 -24.63 -18.39 6.38
N THR A 8 -24.12 -18.89 7.50
CA THR A 8 -24.07 -18.16 8.75
C THR A 8 -22.75 -17.38 8.82
N SER A 9 -22.81 -16.06 8.71
CA SER A 9 -21.79 -15.20 9.29
C SER A 9 -21.86 -15.38 10.81
N LYS A 10 -20.86 -16.06 11.37
CA LYS A 10 -20.67 -16.06 12.82
C LYS A 10 -20.22 -14.66 13.21
N ASP A 11 -21.14 -13.94 13.84
CA ASP A 11 -20.98 -12.80 14.75
C ASP A 11 -22.04 -11.74 14.44
N ALA A 12 -23.29 -12.07 14.76
CA ALA A 12 -24.37 -11.10 14.93
C ALA A 12 -25.36 -11.71 15.92
N GLU A 13 -25.18 -11.35 17.20
CA GLU A 13 -26.24 -11.46 18.19
C GLU A 13 -27.42 -10.60 17.72
N GLU A 14 -28.60 -11.24 17.69
CA GLU A 14 -29.92 -10.63 17.85
C GLU A 14 -30.17 -9.28 17.17
N GLU A 15 -30.55 -9.30 15.90
CA GLU A 15 -31.64 -8.47 15.40
C GLU A 15 -32.23 -9.14 14.15
N GLU A 16 -33.57 -9.16 14.07
CA GLU A 16 -34.35 -9.68 12.96
C GLU A 16 -34.08 -8.87 11.69
N ASP A 17 -32.95 -9.11 11.03
CA ASP A 17 -32.73 -8.61 9.68
C ASP A 17 -33.34 -9.62 8.71
N ASP A 18 -34.42 -9.18 8.06
CA ASP A 18 -35.00 -9.80 6.88
C ASP A 18 -33.88 -10.32 5.98
N ALA A 19 -33.69 -11.65 5.98
CA ALA A 19 -32.78 -12.31 5.08
C ALA A 19 -33.34 -12.19 3.65
N ILE A 20 -33.13 -11.03 3.03
CA ILE A 20 -33.47 -10.74 1.65
C ILE A 20 -32.63 -11.70 0.81
N VAL A 21 -33.26 -12.79 0.38
CA VAL A 21 -32.71 -13.72 -0.59
C VAL A 21 -32.62 -12.95 -1.92
N LEU A 22 -31.48 -12.32 -2.16
CA LEU A 22 -31.19 -11.63 -3.42
C LEU A 22 -31.23 -12.62 -4.57
N ASP A 23 -31.94 -12.25 -5.64
CA ASP A 23 -32.01 -13.04 -6.88
C ASP A 23 -30.63 -13.07 -7.56
N GLU A 24 -30.28 -14.10 -8.33
CA GLU A 24 -28.93 -14.25 -8.94
C GLU A 24 -28.51 -13.01 -9.74
N GLN A 25 -29.49 -12.35 -10.38
CA GLN A 25 -29.31 -11.14 -11.15
C GLN A 25 -28.98 -9.92 -10.25
N GLN A 26 -29.63 -9.81 -9.09
CA GLN A 26 -29.33 -8.78 -8.09
C GLN A 26 -27.96 -9.01 -7.45
N GLN A 27 -27.57 -10.27 -7.24
CA GLN A 27 -26.25 -10.61 -6.72
C GLN A 27 -25.13 -10.24 -7.70
N GLU A 28 -25.34 -10.43 -9.01
CA GLU A 28 -24.38 -9.98 -10.04
C GLU A 28 -24.28 -8.45 -10.13
N GLU A 29 -25.38 -7.72 -9.98
CA GLU A 29 -25.37 -6.25 -9.94
C GLU A 29 -24.63 -5.69 -8.72
N VAL A 30 -24.83 -6.28 -7.54
CA VAL A 30 -24.12 -5.89 -6.30
C VAL A 30 -22.63 -6.16 -6.45
N ILE A 31 -22.23 -7.33 -6.97
CA ILE A 31 -20.82 -7.66 -7.20
C ILE A 31 -20.19 -6.71 -8.24
N ALA A 32 -20.90 -6.40 -9.32
CA ALA A 32 -20.41 -5.46 -10.34
C ALA A 32 -20.22 -4.04 -9.77
N THR A 33 -21.11 -3.63 -8.88
CA THR A 33 -21.01 -2.33 -8.19
C THR A 33 -19.82 -2.30 -7.24
N LEU A 34 -19.68 -3.32 -6.38
CA LEU A 34 -18.54 -3.46 -5.47
C LEU A 34 -17.21 -3.53 -6.22
N LYS A 35 -17.17 -4.19 -7.39
CA LYS A 35 -15.97 -4.24 -8.22
C LYS A 35 -15.60 -2.89 -8.80
N ARG A 36 -16.58 -2.12 -9.29
CA ARG A 36 -16.34 -0.74 -9.76
C ARG A 36 -15.86 0.17 -8.65
N GLU A 37 -16.41 0.03 -7.45
CA GLU A 37 -16.00 0.79 -6.29
C GLU A 37 -14.58 0.43 -5.85
N ALA A 38 -14.24 -0.87 -5.81
CA ALA A 38 -12.88 -1.35 -5.56
C ALA A 38 -11.88 -0.83 -6.60
N ASP A 39 -12.21 -0.87 -7.89
CA ASP A 39 -11.36 -0.34 -8.96
C ASP A 39 -11.14 1.18 -8.81
N HIS A 40 -12.19 1.92 -8.42
CA HIS A 40 -12.08 3.35 -8.16
C HIS A 40 -11.15 3.63 -6.97
N HIS A 41 -11.34 2.92 -5.85
CA HIS A 41 -10.47 3.06 -4.67
C HIS A 41 -9.02 2.69 -5.00
N GLN A 42 -8.80 1.63 -5.78
CA GLN A 42 -7.47 1.23 -6.22
C GLN A 42 -6.80 2.34 -7.03
N GLN A 43 -7.49 2.95 -7.99
CA GLN A 43 -6.96 4.08 -8.76
C GLN A 43 -6.60 5.28 -7.88
N VAL A 44 -7.45 5.60 -6.89
CA VAL A 44 -7.19 6.69 -5.95
C VAL A 44 -5.92 6.40 -5.13
N TYR A 45 -5.78 5.20 -4.58
CA TYR A 45 -4.60 4.81 -3.80
C TYR A 45 -3.33 4.75 -4.65
N GLU A 46 -3.41 4.29 -5.90
CA GLU A 46 -2.29 4.32 -6.85
C GLU A 46 -1.83 5.77 -7.10
N HIS A 47 -2.77 6.70 -7.34
CA HIS A 47 -2.43 8.12 -7.55
C HIS A 47 -1.78 8.77 -6.33
N ILE A 48 -2.29 8.46 -5.13
CA ILE A 48 -1.68 8.90 -3.86
C ILE A 48 -0.27 8.34 -3.76
N PHE A 49 -0.10 7.04 -4.01
CA PHE A 49 1.19 6.37 -3.97
C PHE A 49 2.20 7.03 -4.92
N TYR A 50 1.83 7.31 -6.18
CA TYR A 50 2.71 7.99 -7.13
C TYR A 50 3.12 9.39 -6.68
N LYS A 51 2.16 10.21 -6.24
CA LYS A 51 2.42 11.58 -5.78
C LYS A 51 3.34 11.61 -4.57
N VAL A 52 3.05 10.79 -3.56
CA VAL A 52 3.84 10.72 -2.34
C VAL A 52 5.24 10.19 -2.66
N SER A 53 5.38 9.22 -3.56
CA SER A 53 6.69 8.72 -4.03
C SER A 53 7.53 9.81 -4.68
N PHE A 54 6.91 10.61 -5.55
CA PHE A 54 7.61 11.70 -6.23
C PHE A 54 8.08 12.77 -5.22
N ILE A 55 7.20 13.18 -4.31
CA ILE A 55 7.53 14.18 -3.26
C ILE A 55 8.63 13.64 -2.34
N ALA A 56 8.52 12.40 -1.87
CA ALA A 56 9.52 11.77 -1.02
C ALA A 56 10.89 11.70 -1.72
N SER A 57 10.93 11.29 -2.99
CA SER A 57 12.17 11.23 -3.77
C SER A 57 12.81 12.61 -3.94
N GLY A 58 12.00 13.66 -4.19
CA GLY A 58 12.45 15.04 -4.27
C GLY A 58 13.05 15.54 -2.96
N LEU A 59 12.45 15.18 -1.83
CA LEU A 59 12.97 15.52 -0.50
C LEU A 59 14.27 14.78 -0.17
N TYR A 60 14.38 13.50 -0.52
CA TYR A 60 15.64 12.75 -0.38
C TYR A 60 16.75 13.36 -1.26
N LEU A 61 16.44 13.78 -2.49
CA LEU A 61 17.38 14.48 -3.37
C LEU A 61 17.78 15.84 -2.78
N LEU A 62 16.82 16.63 -2.31
CA LEU A 62 17.09 17.93 -1.69
C LEU A 62 17.98 17.76 -0.45
N ALA A 63 17.68 16.78 0.41
CA ALA A 63 18.49 16.45 1.58
C ALA A 63 19.93 16.04 1.23
N SER A 64 20.14 15.39 0.08
CA SER A 64 21.48 15.06 -0.42
C SER A 64 22.28 16.29 -0.87
N LEU A 65 21.59 17.34 -1.33
CA LEU A 65 22.17 18.58 -1.84
C LEU A 65 22.40 19.65 -0.76
N LEU A 66 21.85 19.48 0.45
CA LEU A 66 22.08 20.41 1.55
C LEU A 66 23.60 20.52 1.86
N PRO A 67 24.08 21.72 2.22
CA PRO A 67 25.50 22.01 2.35
C PRO A 67 26.19 21.11 3.39
N LEU A 68 27.45 20.72 3.10
CA LEU A 68 28.30 19.80 3.88
C LEU A 68 28.36 20.08 5.39
N ARG A 69 28.04 21.30 5.84
CA ARG A 69 28.04 21.67 7.26
C ARG A 69 26.99 20.92 8.10
N LEU A 70 25.91 20.42 7.50
CA LEU A 70 24.89 19.62 8.19
C LEU A 70 25.08 18.10 8.00
N ASN A 71 25.85 17.70 6.99
CA ASN A 71 26.11 16.31 6.62
C ASN A 71 27.61 16.14 6.27
N PRO A 72 28.49 16.07 7.28
CA PRO A 72 29.94 16.09 7.06
C PRO A 72 30.45 14.80 6.40
N LEU A 73 29.71 13.69 6.49
CA LEU A 73 30.13 12.39 5.98
C LEU A 73 29.55 12.09 4.60
N PRO A 74 30.38 11.68 3.62
CA PRO A 74 29.92 11.31 2.27
C PRO A 74 28.95 10.11 2.28
N GLN A 75 28.99 9.30 3.35
CA GLN A 75 28.11 8.15 3.55
C GLN A 75 26.63 8.57 3.68
N TYR A 76 26.34 9.70 4.33
CA TYR A 76 24.97 10.19 4.46
C TYR A 76 24.38 10.58 3.11
N ARG A 77 25.15 11.29 2.29
CA ARG A 77 24.74 11.67 0.94
C ARG A 77 24.41 10.46 0.08
N LEU A 78 25.23 9.41 0.17
CA LEU A 78 24.98 8.17 -0.55
C LEU A 78 23.70 7.48 -0.06
N ALA A 79 23.43 7.49 1.25
CA ALA A 79 22.19 6.96 1.81
C ALA A 79 20.94 7.73 1.35
N TYR A 80 21.00 9.06 1.30
CA TYR A 80 19.93 9.90 0.76
C TYR A 80 19.70 9.64 -0.74
N LEU A 81 20.78 9.54 -1.53
CA LEU A 81 20.69 9.25 -2.97
C LEU A 81 20.13 7.84 -3.24
N LEU A 82 20.56 6.83 -2.48
CA LEU A 82 20.01 5.48 -2.55
C LEU A 82 18.51 5.49 -2.24
N SER A 83 18.12 6.20 -1.17
CA SER A 83 16.72 6.34 -0.75
C SER A 83 15.87 7.04 -1.81
N ALA A 84 16.41 8.10 -2.43
CA ALA A 84 15.76 8.78 -3.54
C ALA A 84 15.58 7.85 -4.75
N ALA A 85 16.62 7.11 -5.14
CA ALA A 85 16.59 6.20 -6.28
C ALA A 85 15.57 5.07 -6.07
N ILE A 86 15.48 4.53 -4.86
CA ILE A 86 14.53 3.47 -4.54
C ILE A 86 13.10 4.02 -4.47
N CYS A 87 12.87 5.15 -3.80
CA CYS A 87 11.55 5.79 -3.77
C CYS A 87 11.05 6.18 -5.18
N LEU A 88 11.96 6.54 -6.09
CA LEU A 88 11.64 6.85 -7.47
C LEU A 88 11.37 5.59 -8.30
N THR A 89 12.17 4.53 -8.17
CA THR A 89 12.03 3.31 -8.99
C THR A 89 10.86 2.42 -8.58
N THR A 90 10.47 2.45 -7.30
CA THR A 90 9.34 1.65 -6.77
C THR A 90 8.02 1.90 -7.52
N PRO A 91 7.56 3.14 -7.75
CA PRO A 91 6.38 3.38 -8.57
C PRO A 91 6.54 2.95 -10.03
N PHE A 92 7.71 3.11 -10.64
CA PHE A 92 7.95 2.62 -12.01
C PHE A 92 7.84 1.10 -12.11
N LEU A 93 8.32 0.37 -11.09
CA LEU A 93 8.16 -1.09 -11.01
C LEU A 93 6.69 -1.49 -10.85
N SER A 94 5.94 -0.75 -10.03
CA SER A 94 4.50 -0.94 -9.83
C SER A 94 3.67 -0.64 -11.09
N PHE A 95 4.13 0.29 -11.94
CA PHE A 95 3.48 0.61 -13.21
C PHE A 95 3.74 -0.45 -14.28
N ARG A 96 4.99 -0.96 -14.37
CA ARG A 96 5.39 -1.94 -15.39
C ARG A 96 4.92 -3.36 -15.09
N HIS A 97 4.84 -3.70 -13.81
CA HIS A 97 4.29 -4.94 -13.34
C HIS A 97 3.10 -4.61 -12.47
N PRO A 98 1.87 -4.85 -12.94
CA PRO A 98 0.72 -4.72 -12.06
C PRO A 98 1.02 -5.55 -10.82
N VAL A 99 0.68 -5.02 -9.66
CA VAL A 99 0.99 -5.57 -8.32
C VAL A 99 0.34 -6.96 -8.09
N THR A 100 -0.24 -7.56 -9.14
CA THR A 100 -0.83 -8.89 -9.24
C THR A 100 0.12 -10.00 -8.83
N LYS A 101 1.44 -9.85 -9.01
CA LYS A 101 2.43 -10.84 -8.54
C LYS A 101 2.78 -10.63 -7.06
N PRO A 102 2.65 -11.66 -6.19
CA PRO A 102 2.85 -11.53 -4.75
C PRO A 102 4.27 -11.07 -4.37
N LEU A 103 5.27 -11.46 -5.16
CA LEU A 103 6.66 -11.02 -5.01
C LEU A 103 6.84 -9.51 -5.26
N ALA A 104 6.16 -8.96 -6.28
CA ALA A 104 6.21 -7.54 -6.59
C ALA A 104 5.48 -6.71 -5.52
N HIS A 105 4.35 -7.20 -5.02
CA HIS A 105 3.63 -6.57 -3.91
C HIS A 105 4.48 -6.49 -2.64
N SER A 106 5.13 -7.59 -2.27
CA SER A 106 6.00 -7.62 -1.08
C SER A 106 7.19 -6.66 -1.22
N ALA A 107 7.84 -6.63 -2.39
CA ALA A 107 8.94 -5.71 -2.65
C ALA A 107 8.51 -4.24 -2.55
N VAL A 108 7.40 -3.88 -3.20
CA VAL A 108 6.85 -2.50 -3.19
C VAL A 108 6.40 -2.09 -1.79
N LYS A 109 5.90 -3.03 -0.98
CA LYS A 109 5.43 -2.78 0.39
C LYS A 109 6.55 -2.51 1.38
N TYR A 110 7.63 -3.31 1.37
CA TYR A 110 8.64 -3.26 2.43
C TYR A 110 9.93 -2.55 2.04
N VAL A 111 10.37 -2.63 0.78
CA VAL A 111 11.67 -2.10 0.35
C VAL A 111 11.79 -0.58 0.55
N PRO A 112 10.82 0.26 0.14
CA PRO A 112 10.92 1.71 0.34
C PRO A 112 11.00 2.08 1.82
N PHE A 113 10.25 1.37 2.68
CA PHE A 113 10.22 1.61 4.12
C PHE A 113 11.56 1.27 4.80
N VAL A 114 12.13 0.10 4.51
CA VAL A 114 13.42 -0.30 5.07
C VAL A 114 14.53 0.65 4.64
N VAL A 115 14.51 1.07 3.38
CA VAL A 115 15.50 2.01 2.84
C VAL A 115 15.37 3.40 3.45
N ALA A 116 14.14 3.84 3.69
CA ALA A 116 13.86 5.12 4.32
C ALA A 116 14.40 5.25 5.76
N LEU A 117 14.62 4.12 6.44
CA LEU A 117 15.23 4.08 7.77
C LEU A 117 16.76 4.23 7.75
N ILE A 118 17.42 4.02 6.60
CA ILE A 118 18.88 4.04 6.50
C ILE A 118 19.45 5.43 6.84
N PRO A 119 18.97 6.56 6.27
CA PRO A 119 19.52 7.87 6.61
C PRO A 119 19.35 8.26 8.09
N PRO A 120 18.16 8.14 8.72
CA PRO A 120 18.01 8.37 10.17
C PRO A 120 18.91 7.48 11.02
N PHE A 121 19.04 6.20 10.67
CA PHE A 121 19.86 5.25 11.42
C PHE A 121 21.35 5.59 11.36
N LEU A 122 21.86 5.93 10.18
CA LEU A 122 23.25 6.37 10.03
C LEU A 122 23.52 7.68 10.76
N MET A 123 22.58 8.63 10.73
CA MET A 123 22.69 9.88 11.47
C MET A 123 22.66 9.68 12.98
N TYR A 124 21.83 8.76 13.48
CA TYR A 124 21.82 8.38 14.89
C TYR A 124 23.18 7.85 15.35
N LEU A 125 23.83 7.03 14.52
CA LEU A 125 25.15 6.46 14.84
C LEU A 125 26.29 7.48 14.81
N GLY A 126 26.21 8.54 14.00
CA GLY A 126 27.29 9.51 13.85
C GLY A 126 27.07 10.83 14.61
N ASP A 127 25.95 11.51 14.37
CA ASP A 127 25.68 12.87 14.86
C ASP A 127 24.65 12.91 16.01
N GLY A 128 24.07 11.76 16.36
CA GLY A 128 23.06 11.64 17.43
C GLY A 128 21.71 12.26 17.04
N TRP A 129 20.94 12.69 18.04
CA TRP A 129 19.53 13.09 17.87
C TRP A 129 19.30 14.33 16.99
N THR A 130 20.29 15.20 16.84
CA THR A 130 20.18 16.44 16.03
C THR A 130 20.15 16.13 14.54
N GLY A 131 20.91 15.14 14.06
CA GLY A 131 20.86 14.68 12.68
C GLY A 131 19.57 13.92 12.35
N VAL A 132 19.07 13.12 13.30
CA VAL A 132 17.87 12.29 13.13
C VAL A 132 16.64 13.11 12.72
N GLY A 133 16.45 14.32 13.27
CA GLY A 133 15.30 15.16 12.93
C GLY A 133 15.20 15.47 11.43
N VAL A 134 16.33 15.74 10.76
CA VAL A 134 16.36 15.99 9.31
C VAL A 134 16.26 14.67 8.52
N GLY A 135 16.83 13.59 9.05
CA GLY A 135 16.69 12.23 8.52
C GLY A 135 15.26 11.72 8.46
N CYS A 136 14.42 12.11 9.42
CA CYS A 136 13.05 11.64 9.55
C CYS A 136 12.03 12.36 8.65
N LEU A 137 12.35 13.54 8.09
CA LEU A 137 11.41 14.31 7.27
C LEU A 137 10.82 13.50 6.10
N PRO A 138 11.61 12.76 5.31
CA PRO A 138 11.06 11.98 4.22
C PRO A 138 10.37 10.69 4.70
N LEU A 139 10.71 10.20 5.91
CA LEU A 139 10.16 8.96 6.47
C LEU A 139 8.65 9.05 6.71
N VAL A 140 8.15 10.23 7.09
CA VAL A 140 6.70 10.48 7.24
C VAL A 140 5.96 10.27 5.92
N LEU A 141 6.57 10.66 4.79
CA LEU A 141 5.98 10.44 3.48
C LEU A 141 6.04 8.97 3.07
N VAL A 142 7.13 8.27 3.41
CA VAL A 142 7.26 6.84 3.13
C VAL A 142 6.25 6.02 3.94
N LEU A 143 5.89 6.45 5.16
CA LEU A 143 4.75 5.87 5.89
C LEU A 143 3.43 6.04 5.14
N GLY A 144 3.21 7.20 4.50
CA GLY A 144 2.06 7.43 3.62
C GLY A 144 2.04 6.49 2.41
N GLN A 145 3.21 6.24 1.78
CA GLN A 145 3.32 5.24 0.71
C GLN A 145 2.97 3.84 1.21
N TRP A 146 3.51 3.45 2.36
CA TRP A 146 3.26 2.15 2.97
C TRP A 146 1.77 1.95 3.27
N TYR A 147 1.11 2.96 3.82
CA TYR A 147 -0.33 2.94 4.05
C TYR A 147 -1.11 2.77 2.74
N ALA A 148 -0.77 3.52 1.69
CA ALA A 148 -1.42 3.38 0.38
C ALA A 148 -1.25 1.96 -0.20
N VAL A 149 -0.05 1.38 -0.11
CA VAL A 149 0.22 0.01 -0.56
C VAL A 149 -0.55 -1.03 0.25
N ARG A 150 -0.68 -0.81 1.55
CA ARG A 150 -1.48 -1.67 2.42
C ARG A 150 -2.97 -1.61 2.05
N ALA A 151 -3.52 -0.41 1.89
CA ALA A 151 -4.91 -0.22 1.50
C ALA A 151 -5.23 -0.87 0.14
N MET A 152 -4.31 -0.75 -0.84
CA MET A 152 -4.43 -1.46 -2.12
C MET A 152 -4.45 -2.99 -1.95
N GLY A 153 -3.67 -3.52 -0.99
CA GLY A 153 -3.69 -4.95 -0.65
C GLY A 153 -5.02 -5.40 -0.05
N GLU A 154 -5.56 -4.63 0.89
CA GLU A 154 -6.85 -4.93 1.55
C GLU A 154 -8.02 -4.89 0.57
N VAL A 155 -8.06 -3.89 -0.33
CA VAL A 155 -9.06 -3.81 -1.40
C VAL A 155 -8.99 -5.05 -2.31
N ARG A 156 -7.77 -5.49 -2.66
CA ARG A 156 -7.57 -6.67 -3.50
C ARG A 156 -8.01 -7.96 -2.82
N GLU A 157 -7.62 -8.17 -1.56
CA GLU A 157 -8.05 -9.33 -0.78
C GLU A 157 -9.58 -9.38 -0.65
N GLY A 158 -10.23 -8.22 -0.51
CA GLY A 158 -11.69 -8.10 -0.51
C GLY A 158 -12.32 -8.55 -1.84
N VAL A 159 -11.76 -8.13 -2.98
CA VAL A 159 -12.23 -8.54 -4.32
C VAL A 159 -12.00 -10.03 -4.58
N GLU A 160 -10.80 -10.56 -4.25
CA GLU A 160 -10.51 -11.99 -4.38
C GLU A 160 -11.43 -12.84 -3.49
N GLY A 161 -11.78 -12.34 -2.30
CA GLY A 161 -12.78 -12.94 -1.42
C GLY A 161 -14.16 -13.01 -2.05
N LEU A 162 -14.65 -11.89 -2.61
CA LEU A 162 -15.94 -11.81 -3.32
C LEU A 162 -15.99 -12.76 -4.53
N GLU A 163 -14.91 -12.84 -5.32
CA GLU A 163 -14.81 -13.79 -6.44
C GLU A 163 -14.78 -15.24 -5.93
N GLY A 164 -14.09 -15.52 -4.83
CA GLY A 164 -14.07 -16.84 -4.19
C GLY A 164 -15.45 -17.32 -3.71
N PHE A 165 -16.29 -16.40 -3.20
CA PHE A 165 -17.68 -16.72 -2.86
C PHE A 165 -18.48 -17.08 -4.12
N LYS A 166 -18.35 -16.33 -5.22
CA LYS A 166 -19.05 -16.64 -6.49
C LYS A 166 -18.79 -18.06 -6.98
N TYR A 167 -17.55 -18.56 -6.89
CA TYR A 167 -17.21 -19.93 -7.31
C TYR A 167 -17.72 -21.01 -6.35
N LYS A 168 -17.75 -20.74 -5.04
CA LYS A 168 -18.32 -21.68 -4.06
C LYS A 168 -19.81 -21.90 -4.24
N TYR A 169 -20.56 -20.89 -4.69
CA TYR A 169 -22.01 -21.00 -4.90
C TYR A 169 -22.42 -21.47 -6.30
N LYS A 170 -21.60 -21.26 -7.35
CA LYS A 170 -21.87 -21.82 -8.69
C LYS A 170 -21.57 -23.32 -8.84
N GLY A 171 -20.92 -23.94 -7.86
CA GLY A 171 -20.51 -25.35 -7.88
C GLY A 171 -21.32 -26.30 -6.99
N ALA A 172 -22.39 -25.82 -6.35
CA ALA A 172 -23.30 -26.59 -5.48
C ALA A 172 -24.71 -26.63 -6.09
#